data_AF-A0A350WYJ3-F1
#
_entry.id   AF-A0A350WYJ3-F1
#
_cell.length_a   1.000
_cell.length_b   1.000
_cell.length_c   1.000
_cell.angle_alpha   90.00
_cell.angle_beta   90.00
_cell.angle_gamma   90.00
#
_symmetry.space_group_name_H-M   'P 1'
#
loop_
_entity.id
_entity.type
_entity.pdbx_description
1 polymer ?
#
loop_
_entity_poly.entity_id
_entity_poly.type
_entity_poly.pdbx_seq_one_letter_code
_entity_poly.pdbx_strand_id
1 'polypeptide(L)'
;ETEYIIKLFPIGGYCLMEGEDTISNNPKSFNNKSIFQRASIIFAGPIFNIIFSIIVLIPVFMMLGTPTTVIKSIETNSPAQVAGLNVGDKILFINGD
;
A
#
# COMPACT_ATOMS: atom_id res chain seq x y z
N GLU A 1 -26.35 3.65 21.03
CA GLU A 1 -26.70 4.42 19.82
C GLU A 1 -25.39 4.77 19.12
N THR A 2 -25.36 4.83 17.80
CA THR A 2 -24.11 5.08 17.07
C THR A 2 -23.95 6.57 16.85
N GLU A 3 -22.98 7.20 17.51
CA GLU A 3 -22.61 8.59 17.24
C GLU A 3 -21.72 8.65 15.99
N TYR A 4 -22.16 9.40 14.98
CA TYR A 4 -21.40 9.63 13.76
C TYR A 4 -20.85 11.06 13.75
N ILE A 5 -19.54 11.18 13.56
CA ILE A 5 -18.86 12.49 13.55
C ILE A 5 -18.11 12.61 12.22
N ILE A 6 -18.38 13.69 11.47
CA ILE A 6 -17.67 14.01 10.23
C ILE A 6 -16.48 14.91 10.59
N LYS A 7 -15.25 14.40 10.42
CA LYS A 7 -14.03 15.17 10.68
C LYS A 7 -13.67 16.02 9.46
N LEU A 8 -13.31 17.29 9.69
CA LEU A 8 -13.01 18.30 8.66
C LEU A 8 -11.69 18.02 7.91
N PHE A 9 -10.74 17.34 8.55
CA PHE A 9 -9.45 17.03 7.97
C PHE A 9 -9.42 15.60 7.39
N PRO A 10 -8.89 15.39 6.18
CA PRO A 10 -8.78 14.07 5.54
C PRO A 10 -7.65 13.19 6.14
N ILE A 11 -7.18 13.52 7.34
CA ILE A 11 -6.01 12.90 7.97
C ILE A 11 -6.46 11.62 8.68
N GLY A 12 -6.69 10.57 7.89
CA GLY A 12 -6.93 9.21 8.37
C GLY A 12 -8.33 8.94 8.93
N GLY A 13 -8.76 7.68 8.84
CA GLY A 13 -9.98 7.21 9.50
C GLY A 13 -9.74 7.05 11.00
N TYR A 14 -10.63 7.61 11.82
CA TYR A 14 -10.63 7.44 13.27
C TYR A 14 -11.94 6.76 13.67
N CYS A 15 -11.85 5.50 14.10
CA CYS A 15 -12.99 4.73 14.62
C CYS A 15 -12.82 4.60 16.13
N LEU A 16 -13.50 5.45 16.90
CA LEU A 16 -13.61 5.28 18.34
C LEU A 16 -14.71 4.24 18.63
N MET A 17 -14.37 3.17 19.34
CA MET A 17 -15.35 2.16 19.73
C MET A 17 -16.09 2.58 21.01
N GLU A 18 -17.37 2.23 21.11
CA GLU A 18 -18.18 2.52 22.31
C GLU A 18 -17.54 1.88 23.55
N GLY A 19 -17.20 2.72 24.53
CA GLY A 19 -16.50 2.30 25.74
C GLY A 19 -15.03 1.97 25.56
N GLU A 20 -14.34 2.56 24.57
CA GLU A 20 -12.87 2.55 24.45
C GLU A 20 -12.23 3.59 25.39
N ASP A 21 -12.65 4.85 25.28
CA ASP A 21 -12.15 5.99 26.09
C ASP A 21 -13.10 6.39 27.24
N THR A 22 -14.32 5.87 27.27
CA THR A 22 -15.35 6.19 28.28
C THR A 22 -15.80 4.93 29.03
N ILE A 23 -16.21 5.10 30.29
CA ILE A 23 -16.79 4.00 31.07
C ILE A 23 -18.23 3.81 30.59
N SER A 24 -18.47 2.78 29.77
CA SER A 24 -19.81 2.41 29.29
C SER A 24 -20.29 1.13 29.96
N ASN A 25 -21.48 1.18 30.56
CA ASN A 25 -22.17 0.05 31.19
C ASN A 25 -22.83 -0.90 30.18
N ASN A 26 -22.67 -0.65 28.87
CA ASN A 26 -23.26 -1.47 27.82
C ASN A 26 -22.51 -2.81 27.70
N PRO A 27 -23.19 -3.98 27.73
CA PRO A 27 -22.55 -5.29 27.55
C PRO A 27 -21.89 -5.47 26.18
N LYS A 28 -22.19 -4.60 25.20
CA LYS A 28 -21.54 -4.58 23.89
C LYS A 28 -20.31 -3.66 23.82
N SER A 29 -19.95 -2.97 24.90
CA SER A 29 -18.81 -2.05 24.91
C SER A 29 -17.50 -2.76 24.63
N PHE A 30 -16.54 -2.04 24.05
CA PHE A 30 -15.21 -2.55 23.73
C PHE A 30 -14.48 -3.06 24.98
N ASN A 31 -14.59 -2.34 26.10
CA ASN A 31 -13.99 -2.73 27.37
C ASN A 31 -14.60 -4.02 27.98
N ASN A 32 -15.84 -4.36 27.63
CA ASN A 32 -16.48 -5.61 28.06
C ASN A 32 -16.16 -6.83 27.16
N LYS A 33 -15.42 -6.63 26.05
CA LYS A 33 -14.95 -7.73 25.19
C LYS A 33 -13.69 -8.40 25.77
N SER A 34 -13.49 -9.67 25.43
CA SER A 34 -12.31 -10.40 25.88
C SER A 34 -11.02 -9.78 25.29
N ILE A 35 -9.90 -9.94 26.00
CA ILE A 35 -8.62 -9.35 25.60
C ILE A 35 -8.22 -9.73 24.16
N PHE A 36 -8.52 -10.97 23.75
CA PHE A 36 -8.24 -11.48 22.42
C PHE A 36 -9.10 -10.84 21.34
N GLN A 37 -10.36 -10.54 21.63
CA GLN A 37 -11.26 -9.84 20.70
C GLN A 37 -10.85 -8.38 20.53
N ARG A 38 -10.43 -7.72 21.61
CA ARG A 38 -9.93 -6.35 21.55
C ARG A 38 -8.63 -6.26 20.74
N ALA A 39 -7.71 -7.19 20.99
CA ALA A 39 -6.46 -7.28 20.25
C ALA A 39 -6.72 -7.50 18.75
N SER A 40 -7.59 -8.43 18.36
CA SER A 40 -7.87 -8.69 16.94
C SER A 40 -8.47 -7.47 16.21
N ILE A 41 -9.32 -6.70 16.88
CA ILE A 41 -9.89 -5.45 16.33
C ILE A 41 -8.80 -4.41 16.09
N ILE A 42 -7.89 -4.22 17.05
CA ILE A 42 -6.79 -3.25 16.93
C ILE A 42 -5.81 -3.69 15.82
N PHE A 43 -5.47 -4.99 15.76
CA PHE A 43 -4.56 -5.53 14.75
C PHE A 43 -5.17 -5.54 13.33
N ALA A 44 -6.49 -5.53 13.19
CA ALA A 44 -7.15 -5.53 11.88
C ALA A 44 -6.71 -4.32 11.02
N GLY A 45 -6.46 -3.15 11.62
CA GLY A 45 -6.01 -1.95 10.90
C GLY A 45 -4.66 -2.16 10.19
N PRO A 46 -3.56 -2.43 10.92
CA PRO A 46 -2.26 -2.72 10.33
C PRO A 46 -2.28 -3.88 9.31
N ILE A 47 -3.00 -4.96 9.62
CA ILE A 47 -3.11 -6.12 8.72
C ILE A 47 -3.79 -5.72 7.41
N PHE A 48 -4.87 -4.94 7.48
CA PHE A 48 -5.56 -4.46 6.28
C PHE A 48 -4.66 -3.58 5.41
N ASN A 49 -3.80 -2.74 6.01
CA ASN A 49 -2.86 -1.93 5.23
C ASN A 49 -1.86 -2.79 4.43
N ILE A 50 -1.34 -3.86 5.04
CA ILE A 50 -0.45 -4.81 4.34
C ILE A 50 -1.19 -5.50 3.19
N ILE A 51 -2.40 -6.00 3.45
CA ILE A 51 -3.24 -6.65 2.43
C ILE A 51 -3.57 -5.68 1.29
N PHE A 52 -3.99 -4.46 1.62
CA PHE A 52 -4.31 -3.42 0.66
C PHE A 52 -3.09 -3.06 -0.20
N SER A 53 -1.92 -2.93 0.42
CA SER A 53 -0.66 -2.70 -0.30
C SER A 53 -0.38 -3.81 -1.30
N ILE A 54 -0.56 -5.09 -0.93
CA ILE A 54 -0.39 -6.22 -1.85
C ILE A 54 -1.39 -6.14 -3.01
N ILE A 55 -2.65 -5.90 -2.72
CA ILE A 55 -3.73 -5.80 -3.72
C ILE A 55 -3.47 -4.69 -4.73
N VAL A 56 -2.95 -3.54 -4.28
CA VAL A 56 -2.66 -2.40 -5.15
C VAL A 56 -1.32 -2.57 -5.87
N LEU A 57 -0.29 -3.07 -5.19
CA LEU A 57 1.04 -3.20 -5.79
C LEU A 57 1.10 -4.28 -6.88
N ILE A 58 0.40 -5.41 -6.71
CA ILE A 58 0.37 -6.49 -7.71
C ILE A 58 0.00 -5.99 -9.12
N PRO A 59 -1.16 -5.33 -9.35
CA PRO A 59 -1.51 -4.82 -10.68
C PRO A 59 -0.59 -3.69 -11.13
N VAL A 60 -0.12 -2.83 -10.22
CA VAL A 60 0.84 -1.76 -10.55
C VAL A 60 2.14 -2.34 -11.12
N PHE A 61 2.70 -3.37 -10.48
CA PHE A 61 3.89 -4.06 -10.99
C PHE A 61 3.62 -4.84 -12.28
N MET A 62 2.42 -5.41 -12.48
CA MET A 62 2.07 -6.03 -13.75
C MET A 62 1.99 -5.02 -14.90
N MET A 63 1.50 -3.80 -14.65
CA MET A 63 1.36 -2.75 -15.67
C MET A 63 2.68 -2.05 -15.98
N LEU A 64 3.46 -1.69 -14.96
CA LEU A 64 4.74 -0.99 -15.13
C LEU A 64 5.89 -1.94 -15.49
N GLY A 65 5.77 -3.22 -15.14
CA GLY A 65 6.83 -4.20 -15.27
C GLY A 65 7.95 -3.99 -14.25
N THR A 66 9.07 -4.67 -14.47
CA THR A 66 10.27 -4.56 -13.63
C THR A 66 11.36 -3.78 -14.35
N PRO A 67 12.12 -2.92 -13.64
CA PRO A 67 13.30 -2.30 -14.22
C PRO A 67 14.33 -3.39 -14.52
N THR A 68 14.74 -3.51 -15.78
CA THR A 68 15.77 -4.44 -16.22
C THR A 68 16.87 -3.69 -16.94
N THR A 69 18.08 -4.27 -16.97
CA THR A 69 19.19 -3.73 -17.77
C THR A 69 19.16 -4.19 -19.23
N VAL A 70 18.06 -4.82 -19.65
CA VAL A 70 17.87 -5.35 -21.01
C VAL A 70 16.99 -4.38 -21.80
N ILE A 71 17.48 -3.95 -22.95
CA ILE A 71 16.76 -3.01 -23.81
C ILE A 71 15.52 -3.70 -24.39
N LYS A 72 14.33 -3.30 -23.96
CA LYS A 72 13.06 -3.86 -24.44
C LYS A 72 12.58 -3.22 -25.75
N SER A 73 12.83 -1.93 -25.93
CA SER A 73 12.41 -1.17 -27.11
C SER A 73 13.34 0.02 -27.31
N ILE A 74 13.53 0.41 -28.58
CA ILE A 74 14.31 1.59 -28.96
C ILE A 74 13.39 2.49 -29.77
N GLU A 75 13.31 3.76 -29.37
CA GLU A 75 12.58 4.80 -30.10
C GLU A 75 13.23 5.09 -31.45
N THR A 76 12.41 5.31 -32.48
CA THR A 76 12.92 5.59 -33.83
C THR A 76 13.51 7.00 -33.87
N ASN A 77 14.66 7.18 -34.53
CA ASN A 77 15.46 8.42 -34.55
C ASN A 77 16.03 8.84 -33.18
N SER A 78 16.21 7.90 -32.25
CA SER A 78 16.85 8.17 -30.96
C SER A 78 18.38 8.09 -31.04
N PRO A 79 19.13 8.79 -30.14
CA PRO A 79 20.58 8.62 -30.03
C PRO A 79 21.01 7.17 -29.80
N ALA A 80 20.16 6.38 -29.11
CA ALA A 80 20.39 4.96 -28.89
C ALA A 80 20.40 4.15 -30.20
N GLN A 81 19.51 4.48 -31.14
CA GLN A 81 19.48 3.85 -32.46
C GLN A 81 20.72 4.23 -33.29
N VAL A 82 21.13 5.51 -33.26
CA VAL A 82 22.33 5.99 -33.97
C VAL A 82 23.60 5.37 -33.40
N ALA A 83 23.65 5.13 -32.09
CA ALA A 83 24.73 4.42 -31.41
C ALA A 83 24.77 2.92 -31.73
N GLY A 84 23.80 2.37 -32.46
CA GLY A 84 23.76 0.98 -32.88
C GLY A 84 23.30 0.00 -31.80
N LEU A 85 22.66 0.48 -30.73
CA LEU A 85 22.04 -0.39 -29.72
C LEU A 85 20.88 -1.17 -30.35
N ASN A 86 20.70 -2.41 -29.90
CA ASN A 86 19.63 -3.28 -30.37
C ASN A 86 18.72 -3.72 -29.21
N VAL A 87 17.48 -4.03 -29.57
CA VAL A 87 16.54 -4.67 -28.63
C VAL A 87 17.10 -6.03 -28.22
N GLY A 88 17.18 -6.27 -26.91
CA GLY A 88 17.78 -7.46 -26.32
C GLY A 88 19.20 -7.27 -25.79
N ASP A 89 19.85 -6.14 -26.10
CA ASP A 89 21.17 -5.83 -25.53
C ASP A 89 21.07 -5.67 -24.01
N LYS A 90 22.06 -6.20 -23.29
CA LYS A 90 22.19 -6.08 -21.84
C LYS A 90 23.25 -5.05 -21.50
N ILE A 91 22.85 -3.99 -20.82
CA ILE A 91 23.79 -2.98 -20.29
C ILE A 91 24.53 -3.61 -19.11
N LEU A 92 25.85 -3.71 -19.24
CA LEU A 92 26.73 -4.25 -18.20
C LEU A 92 27.30 -3.15 -17.30
N PHE A 93 27.73 -2.04 -17.90
CA PHE A 93 28.35 -0.91 -17.21
C PHE A 93 27.92 0.40 -17.88
N ILE A 94 27.79 1.47 -17.11
CA ILE A 94 27.55 2.84 -17.59
C ILE A 94 28.72 3.70 -17.10
N ASN A 95 29.47 4.31 -18.02
CA ASN A 95 30.66 5.12 -17.69
C ASN A 95 31.73 4.39 -16.85
N GLY A 96 31.73 3.06 -16.83
CA GLY A 96 32.69 2.25 -16.08
C GLY A 96 32.18 1.73 -14.73
N ASP A 97 30.96 2.08 -14.33
CA ASP A 97 30.29 1.61 -13.10
C ASP A 97 29.06 0.73 -13.41
#